data_AF-A0A496BPT0-F1
#
_entry.id   AF-A0A496BPT0-F1
#
_cell.length_a   1.000
_cell.length_b   1.000
_cell.length_c   1.000
_cell.angle_alpha   90.00
_cell.angle_beta   90.00
_cell.angle_gamma   90.00
#
_symmetry.space_group_name_H-M   'P 1'
#
loop_
_entity.id
_entity.type
_entity.pdbx_description
1 polymer ?
#
loop_
_entity_poly.entity_id
_entity_poly.type
_entity_poly.pdbx_seq_one_letter_code
_entity_poly.pdbx_strand_id
1 'polypeptide(L)'
;MDRIDKSEKSLQSEKKTIKSLELHGRKEIEDFFKDELEGKSHLKEFVDSLMTKPNGFTLGLPSHYIVDGQEVIVNRRVQEVVIFHS
;
A
#
# COMPACT_ATOMS: atom_id res chain seq x y z
N MET A 1 -25.62 -42.46 12.62
CA MET A 1 -25.43 -42.03 11.22
C MET A 1 -26.70 -41.26 10.88
N ASP A 2 -26.68 -39.99 10.48
CA ASP A 2 -25.95 -39.44 9.35
C ASP A 2 -25.34 -38.05 9.63
N ARG A 3 -24.16 -37.85 9.03
CA ARG A 3 -23.42 -36.58 8.89
C ARG A 3 -24.02 -35.81 7.72
N ILE A 4 -24.01 -34.47 7.77
CA ILE A 4 -23.67 -33.48 6.72
C ILE A 4 -23.73 -32.13 7.44
N ASP A 5 -22.62 -31.57 7.90
CA ASP A 5 -21.56 -30.85 7.18
C ASP A 5 -21.96 -29.39 6.85
N LYS A 6 -21.21 -28.49 7.49
CA LYS A 6 -20.79 -27.18 7.02
C LYS A 6 -21.84 -26.31 6.32
N SER A 7 -22.40 -25.39 7.09
CA SER A 7 -22.53 -24.03 6.55
C SER A 7 -21.25 -23.29 6.93
N GLU A 8 -20.26 -23.41 6.04
CA GLU A 8 -19.14 -22.51 5.92
C GLU A 8 -19.69 -21.08 5.96
N LYS A 9 -19.57 -20.44 7.13
CA LYS A 9 -19.72 -19.00 7.23
C LYS A 9 -18.48 -18.44 6.57
N SER A 10 -18.53 -18.31 5.24
CA SER A 10 -17.57 -17.54 4.46
C SER A 10 -17.54 -16.15 5.06
N LEU A 11 -16.58 -15.92 5.95
CA LEU A 11 -16.05 -14.60 6.25
C LEU A 11 -15.36 -14.14 4.96
N GLN A 12 -16.15 -13.75 3.98
CA GLN A 12 -15.76 -12.68 3.08
C GLN A 12 -15.65 -11.44 3.98
N SER A 13 -14.52 -11.33 4.67
CA SER A 13 -14.07 -10.09 5.25
C SER A 13 -14.02 -9.13 4.08
N GLU A 14 -15.04 -8.27 3.97
CA GLU A 14 -15.05 -7.15 3.03
C GLU A 14 -13.67 -6.52 3.10
N LYS A 15 -12.86 -6.70 2.06
CA LYS A 15 -11.58 -6.02 1.93
C LYS A 15 -11.92 -4.56 1.71
N LYS A 16 -12.24 -3.83 2.78
CA LYS A 16 -12.51 -2.40 2.73
C LYS A 16 -11.27 -1.74 2.15
N THR A 17 -11.41 -1.24 0.94
CA THR A 17 -10.39 -0.39 0.32
C THR A 17 -10.29 0.87 1.15
N ILE A 18 -9.10 1.14 1.65
CA ILE A 18 -8.74 2.37 2.34
C ILE A 18 -8.48 3.41 1.25
N LYS A 19 -9.28 4.48 1.23
CA LYS A 19 -9.10 5.56 0.26
C LYS A 19 -7.76 6.25 0.45
N SER A 20 -7.47 6.66 1.68
CA SER A 20 -6.23 7.35 2.06
C SER A 20 -5.67 6.77 3.36
N LEU A 21 -4.35 6.59 3.42
CA LEU A 21 -3.61 6.21 4.62
C LEU A 21 -2.65 7.33 4.99
N GLU A 22 -2.67 7.78 6.24
CA GLU A 22 -1.71 8.76 6.73
C GLU A 22 -0.45 8.05 7.22
N LEU A 23 0.71 8.57 6.82
CA LEU A 23 2.02 8.10 7.25
C LEU A 23 2.75 9.23 7.98
N HIS A 24 3.14 8.97 9.22
CA HIS A 24 3.69 9.94 10.15
C HIS A 24 5.17 9.63 10.41
N GLY A 25 6.02 10.47 9.85
CA GLY A 25 7.46 10.39 10.03
C GLY A 25 8.13 9.36 9.12
N ARG A 26 9.45 9.47 9.04
CA ARG A 26 10.28 8.72 8.09
C ARG A 26 10.10 7.20 8.18
N LYS A 27 10.04 6.68 9.40
CA LYS A 27 10.02 5.23 9.65
C LYS A 27 8.75 4.58 9.09
N GLU A 28 7.58 5.18 9.29
CA GLU A 28 6.32 4.63 8.78
C GLU A 28 6.29 4.63 7.24
N ILE A 29 6.88 5.66 6.63
CA ILE A 29 6.99 5.77 5.17
C ILE A 29 7.94 4.71 4.62
N GLU A 30 9.11 4.54 5.23
CA GLU A 30 10.05 3.46 4.88
C GLU A 30 9.38 2.09 5.05
N ASP A 31 8.73 1.84 6.18
CA ASP A 31 8.05 0.57 6.44
C ASP A 31 6.88 0.29 5.49
N PHE A 32 6.21 1.33 4.97
CA PHE A 32 5.13 1.18 3.98
C PHE A 32 5.68 0.84 2.60
N PHE A 33 6.74 1.51 2.16
CA PHE A 33 7.28 1.34 0.80
C PHE A 33 8.37 0.27 0.69
N LYS A 34 8.89 -0.27 1.80
CA LYS A 34 9.97 -1.27 1.78
C LYS A 34 9.61 -2.52 0.98
N ASP A 35 8.36 -2.98 1.06
CA ASP A 35 7.90 -4.20 0.38
C ASP A 35 7.71 -3.95 -1.14
N GLU A 36 7.39 -2.71 -1.52
CA GLU A 36 7.19 -2.32 -2.93
C GLU A 36 8.49 -1.96 -3.65
N LEU A 37 9.46 -1.46 -2.89
CA LEU A 37 10.78 -1.04 -3.37
C LEU A 37 11.88 -1.98 -2.87
N GLU A 38 11.53 -3.18 -2.42
CA GLU A 38 12.47 -4.16 -1.88
C GLU A 38 13.56 -4.48 -2.91
N GLY A 39 14.82 -4.40 -2.48
CA GLY A 39 15.99 -4.61 -3.35
C GLY A 39 16.39 -3.40 -4.22
N LYS A 40 15.68 -2.26 -4.14
CA LYS A 40 16.05 -1.04 -4.88
C LYS A 40 16.75 -0.05 -3.94
N SER A 41 17.97 0.35 -4.31
CA SER A 41 18.70 1.49 -3.73
C SER A 41 17.88 2.80 -3.72
N HIS A 42 16.82 2.86 -4.52
CA HIS A 42 15.92 4.01 -4.65
C HIS A 42 14.93 4.20 -3.49
N LEU A 43 14.74 3.24 -2.57
CA LEU A 43 13.82 3.43 -1.43
C LEU A 43 14.23 4.66 -0.60
N LYS A 44 15.52 4.77 -0.28
CA LYS A 44 16.04 5.87 0.53
C LYS A 44 15.86 7.22 -0.16
N GLU A 45 16.24 7.32 -1.45
CA GLU A 45 16.10 8.55 -2.24
C GLU A 45 14.63 8.95 -2.42
N PHE A 46 13.76 7.96 -2.61
CA PHE A 46 12.32 8.17 -2.69
C PHE A 46 11.77 8.74 -1.38
N VAL A 47 12.10 8.12 -0.24
CA VAL A 47 11.68 8.61 1.09
C VAL A 47 12.27 10.00 1.36
N ASP A 48 13.55 10.24 1.05
CA ASP A 48 14.19 11.55 1.18
C ASP A 48 13.42 12.60 0.36
N SER A 49 13.00 12.27 -0.87
CA SER A 49 12.19 13.17 -1.69
C SER A 49 10.82 13.48 -1.06
N LEU A 50 10.17 12.51 -0.42
CA LEU A 50 8.90 12.71 0.30
C LEU A 50 9.09 13.61 1.53
N MET A 51 10.21 13.49 2.23
CA MET A 51 10.56 14.36 3.37
C MET A 51 10.87 15.81 3.00
N THR A 52 11.03 16.12 1.71
CA THR A 52 11.13 17.52 1.24
C THR A 52 9.78 18.17 0.95
N LYS A 53 8.69 17.39 0.95
CA LYS A 53 7.35 17.89 0.61
C LYS A 53 6.70 18.58 1.81
N PRO A 54 5.67 19.42 1.63
CA PRO A 54 4.94 19.95 2.78
C PRO A 54 4.17 18.83 3.51
N ASN A 55 3.94 19.01 4.81
CA ASN A 55 3.00 18.18 5.58
C ASN A 55 1.62 18.16 4.91
N GLY A 56 1.01 16.98 4.85
CA GLY A 56 -0.23 16.77 4.12
C GLY A 56 -0.03 16.54 2.62
N PHE A 57 1.20 16.35 2.15
CA PHE A 57 1.46 15.97 0.76
C PHE A 57 0.84 14.61 0.46
N THR A 58 0.15 14.54 -0.67
CA THR A 58 -0.66 13.39 -1.06
C THR A 58 -0.04 12.67 -2.25
N LEU A 59 0.06 11.35 -2.18
CA LEU A 59 0.56 10.50 -3.25
C LEU A 59 -0.46 9.41 -3.59
N GLY A 60 -0.97 9.44 -4.83
CA GLY A 60 -1.80 8.36 -5.36
C GLY A 60 -0.97 7.10 -5.62
N LEU A 61 -1.50 5.96 -5.21
CA LEU A 61 -0.92 4.63 -5.42
C LEU A 61 -1.66 3.93 -6.56
N PRO A 62 -1.08 3.84 -7.76
CA PRO A 62 -1.74 3.16 -8.86
C PRO A 62 -1.86 1.67 -8.58
N SER A 63 -3.02 1.08 -8.92
CA SER A 63 -3.24 -0.36 -8.85
C SER A 63 -2.73 -1.10 -10.09
N HIS A 64 -2.28 -0.38 -11.12
CA HIS A 64 -1.82 -0.91 -12.40
C HIS A 64 -0.50 -0.25 -12.77
N TYR A 65 0.50 -1.06 -13.14
CA TYR A 65 1.81 -0.61 -13.62
C TYR A 65 2.11 -1.24 -14.97
N ILE A 66 2.89 -0.56 -15.80
CA ILE A 66 3.49 -1.15 -17.00
C ILE A 66 4.97 -1.36 -16.73
N VAL A 67 5.41 -2.61 -16.73
CA VAL A 67 6.83 -3.00 -16.57
C VAL A 67 7.21 -3.83 -17.79
N ASP A 68 8.22 -3.39 -18.53
CA ASP A 68 8.69 -4.06 -19.76
C ASP A 68 7.57 -4.36 -20.78
N GLY A 69 6.59 -3.46 -20.88
CA GLY A 69 5.44 -3.59 -21.78
C GLY A 69 4.35 -4.54 -21.30
N GLN A 70 4.49 -5.13 -20.12
CA GLN A 70 3.47 -5.98 -19.49
C GLN A 70 2.73 -5.21 -18.39
N GLU A 71 1.41 -5.37 -18.37
CA GLU A 71 0.56 -4.82 -17.31
C GLU A 71 0.66 -5.70 -16.05
N VAL A 72 1.04 -5.07 -14.94
CA VAL A 72 1.09 -5.68 -13.62
C VAL A 72 0.02 -5.03 -12.76
N ILE A 73 -0.98 -5.83 -12.37
CA ILE A 73 -2.05 -5.39 -11.46
C ILE A 73 -1.63 -5.71 -10.04
N VAL A 74 -1.53 -4.68 -9.21
CA VAL A 74 -1.21 -4.81 -7.79
C VAL A 74 -2.49 -4.68 -6.99
N ASN A 75 -2.84 -5.74 -6.26
CA ASN A 75 -4.03 -5.75 -5.41
C ASN A 75 -3.77 -4.97 -4.11
N ARG A 76 -3.77 -3.63 -4.22
CA ARG A 76 -3.54 -2.72 -3.09
C ARG A 76 -4.84 -2.44 -2.34
N ARG A 77 -4.77 -2.48 -1.01
CA ARG A 77 -5.87 -2.02 -0.16
C ARG A 77 -5.92 -0.50 -0.01
N VAL A 78 -4.80 0.19 -0.24
CA VAL A 78 -4.65 1.64 -0.08
C VAL A 78 -4.55 2.28 -1.47
N GLN A 79 -5.34 3.32 -1.74
CA GLN A 79 -5.30 4.05 -3.02
C GLN A 79 -4.44 5.31 -2.97
N GLU A 80 -4.20 5.84 -1.78
CA GLU A 80 -3.50 7.11 -1.58
C GLU A 80 -2.80 7.11 -0.23
N VAL A 81 -1.64 7.75 -0.15
CA VAL A 81 -0.96 8.04 1.11
C VAL A 81 -0.83 9.53 1.33
N VAL A 82 -0.97 9.97 2.57
CA VAL A 82 -0.77 11.35 3.01
C VAL A 82 0.45 11.39 3.92
N ILE A 83 1.41 12.24 3.60
CA ILE A 83 2.73 12.29 4.24
C ILE A 83 2.77 13.41 5.29
N PHE A 84 3.15 13.05 6.50
CA PHE A 84 3.44 13.97 7.61
C PHE A 84 4.86 13.73 8.12
N HIS A 85 5.53 14.80 8.55
CA HIS A 85 6.93 14.79 8.99
C HIS A 85 7.09 14.65 10.52
N SER A 86 5.98 14.45 11.23
CA SER A 86 5.90 14.45 12.70
C SER A 86 6.76 13.38 13.37
#